data_AF-A0A959JIV4-F1
#
_entry.id   AF-A0A959JIV4-F1
#
_cell.length_a   1.000
_cell.length_b   1.000
_cell.length_c   1.000
_cell.angle_alpha   90.00
_cell.angle_beta   90.00
_cell.angle_gamma   90.00
#
_symmetry.space_group_name_H-M   'P 1'
#
loop_
_entity.id
_entity.type
_entity.pdbx_description
1 polymer ?
#
loop_
_entity_poly.entity_id
_entity_poly.type
_entity_poly.pdbx_seq_one_letter_code
_entity_poly.pdbx_strand_id
1 'polypeptide(L)'
;SLRHTEFCENQSPEGHQTFRATLPIRPVDHGFHAAADGQLGGIMKVYRDWRIYGDESWLRTMYPMVKQSMNYCIRTWDPDEKGMLQEPHHNTYDIEFWGPDGMHATFYLGALTAVTAMGKHLNEEVARYEKIAAAAKEFAESQLFDGEYYIQQIKYTGLHAEDPVKASEKSYGAGYSEEALALLKKEGPKYQYGSGCLSDGVLGAWIARACGLPDVLSGERIRSHLVAIHKYNLKDDLSDHANPQRPSFALGEEGGLLLCSWPKGGQLSLPFVYSDEVWTGIEHQVASHLMLMGEVEKGLDILRASRDRYDGRVRNPFNEYECGNWYARALSSYGYLQGLTGVRYDAVERTLYVDSQVGDFTSFLSTNSGFGTVTLENGKATVKPYYGKIEVDQILDKNNGK
;
A
#
# COMPACT_ATOMS: atom_id res chain seq x y z
N SER A 1 -0.26 -3.17 -21.44
CA SER A 1 -0.23 -3.69 -20.05
C SER A 1 -0.87 -2.68 -19.11
N LEU A 2 -1.17 -3.04 -17.86
CA LEU A 2 -1.71 -2.09 -16.86
C LEU A 2 -0.79 -0.86 -16.66
N ARG A 3 0.54 -1.05 -16.70
CA ARG A 3 1.51 0.05 -16.61
C ARG A 3 1.45 1.02 -17.79
N HIS A 4 1.24 0.51 -18.99
CA HIS A 4 1.05 1.39 -20.16
C HIS A 4 -0.24 2.22 -20.01
N THR A 5 -1.33 1.61 -19.54
CA THR A 5 -2.57 2.36 -19.26
C THR A 5 -2.33 3.45 -18.21
N GLU A 6 -1.63 3.14 -17.11
CA GLU A 6 -1.36 4.07 -16.01
C GLU A 6 -0.42 5.23 -16.38
N PHE A 7 0.68 4.95 -17.09
CA PHE A 7 1.73 5.95 -17.36
C PHE A 7 1.68 6.57 -18.76
N CYS A 8 0.97 5.99 -19.73
CA CYS A 8 0.83 6.55 -21.07
C CYS A 8 -0.55 7.21 -21.26
N GLU A 9 -1.62 6.44 -21.06
CA GLU A 9 -2.99 6.91 -21.39
C GLU A 9 -3.59 7.77 -20.28
N ASN A 10 -3.30 7.44 -19.02
CA ASN A 10 -3.87 8.10 -17.85
C ASN A 10 -2.93 9.12 -17.18
N GLN A 11 -1.79 9.43 -17.81
CA GLN A 11 -0.81 10.39 -17.27
C GLN A 11 -0.73 11.63 -18.17
N SER A 12 -0.82 12.81 -17.56
CA SER A 12 -0.66 14.08 -18.27
C SER A 12 0.83 14.38 -18.52
N PRO A 13 1.16 15.30 -19.46
CA PRO A 13 2.53 15.78 -19.65
C PRO A 13 3.19 16.32 -18.37
N GLU A 14 2.41 16.85 -17.43
CA GLU A 14 2.87 17.40 -16.14
C GLU A 14 3.13 16.32 -15.08
N GLY A 15 2.81 15.06 -15.40
CA GLY A 15 2.99 13.89 -14.54
C GLY A 15 1.78 13.51 -13.69
N HIS A 16 0.66 14.24 -13.79
CA HIS A 16 -0.56 13.92 -13.06
C HIS A 16 -1.17 12.61 -13.56
N GLN A 17 -1.49 11.66 -12.68
CA GLN A 17 -2.20 10.44 -13.04
C GLN A 17 -3.67 10.52 -12.62
N THR A 18 -4.58 10.11 -13.49
CA THR A 18 -5.99 10.08 -13.13
C THR A 18 -6.27 9.03 -12.07
N PHE A 19 -7.15 9.38 -11.13
CA PHE A 19 -7.57 8.49 -10.05
C PHE A 19 -8.15 7.16 -10.56
N ARG A 20 -8.86 7.17 -11.70
CA ARG A 20 -9.50 6.00 -12.29
C ARG A 20 -9.24 5.93 -13.79
N ALA A 21 -8.85 4.74 -14.26
CA ALA A 21 -8.77 4.47 -15.68
C ALA A 21 -10.17 4.44 -16.31
N THR A 22 -10.33 5.06 -17.47
CA THR A 22 -11.57 4.97 -18.25
C THR A 22 -11.53 3.73 -19.15
N LEU A 23 -12.69 3.07 -19.29
CA LEU A 23 -12.91 2.02 -20.29
C LEU A 23 -13.88 2.55 -21.38
N PRO A 24 -13.58 2.36 -22.68
CA PRO A 24 -12.35 1.76 -23.21
C PRO A 24 -11.10 2.61 -22.92
N ILE A 25 -9.93 1.97 -22.86
CA ILE A 25 -8.65 2.63 -22.58
C ILE A 25 -8.40 3.72 -23.63
N ARG A 26 -8.22 4.96 -23.16
CA ARG A 26 -8.01 6.15 -23.98
C ARG A 26 -7.45 7.28 -23.11
N PRO A 27 -6.88 8.33 -23.70
CA PRO A 27 -6.56 9.57 -22.98
C PRO A 27 -7.80 10.14 -22.29
N VAL A 28 -7.60 10.69 -21.10
CA VAL A 28 -8.67 11.17 -20.22
C VAL A 28 -8.44 12.62 -19.80
N ASP A 29 -9.51 13.27 -19.36
CA ASP A 29 -9.40 14.58 -18.72
C ASP A 29 -8.72 14.47 -17.34
N HIS A 30 -8.00 15.51 -16.96
CA HIS A 30 -7.20 15.59 -15.74
C HIS A 30 -7.76 16.61 -14.74
N GLY A 31 -9.08 16.80 -14.71
CA GLY A 31 -9.76 17.77 -13.85
C GLY A 31 -10.07 17.31 -12.41
N PHE A 32 -9.79 16.06 -12.06
CA PHE A 32 -9.97 15.52 -10.70
C PHE A 32 -8.63 15.20 -10.03
N HIS A 33 -8.62 14.99 -8.71
CA HIS A 33 -7.42 14.72 -7.94
C HIS A 33 -6.72 13.41 -8.35
N ALA A 34 -5.39 13.40 -8.31
CA ALA A 34 -4.61 12.17 -8.25
C ALA A 34 -4.69 11.56 -6.85
N ALA A 35 -4.76 10.23 -6.77
CA ALA A 35 -4.61 9.51 -5.51
C ALA A 35 -3.13 9.24 -5.22
N ALA A 36 -2.63 9.71 -4.08
CA ALA A 36 -1.20 9.67 -3.73
C ALA A 36 -0.67 8.25 -3.56
N ASP A 37 -1.38 7.41 -2.82
CA ASP A 37 -1.10 5.99 -2.70
C ASP A 37 -1.13 5.25 -4.05
N GLY A 38 -2.11 5.58 -4.90
CA GLY A 38 -2.25 5.02 -6.25
C GLY A 38 -1.06 5.35 -7.15
N GLN A 39 -0.70 6.63 -7.24
CA GLN A 39 0.34 7.15 -8.12
C GLN A 39 1.75 6.79 -7.62
N LEU A 40 2.03 6.96 -6.33
CA LEU A 40 3.30 6.52 -5.72
C LEU A 40 3.46 5.00 -5.79
N GLY A 41 2.37 4.27 -5.53
CA GLY A 41 2.31 2.82 -5.75
C GLY A 41 2.58 2.45 -7.20
N GLY A 42 2.08 3.23 -8.17
CA GLY A 42 2.34 3.10 -9.60
C GLY A 42 3.82 2.99 -9.93
N ILE A 43 4.63 3.87 -9.31
CA ILE A 43 6.08 3.93 -9.50
C ILE A 43 6.76 2.65 -9.00
N MET A 44 6.39 2.16 -7.81
CA MET A 44 6.90 0.87 -7.30
C MET A 44 6.47 -0.30 -8.18
N LYS A 45 5.23 -0.28 -8.69
CA LYS A 45 4.71 -1.30 -9.60
C LYS A 45 5.48 -1.33 -10.93
N VAL A 46 5.96 -0.21 -11.47
CA VAL A 46 6.84 -0.20 -12.65
C VAL A 46 8.17 -0.89 -12.34
N TYR A 47 8.78 -0.59 -11.19
CA TYR A 47 10.00 -1.27 -10.76
C TYR A 47 9.78 -2.79 -10.68
N ARG A 48 8.72 -3.24 -9.99
CA ARG A 48 8.38 -4.67 -9.90
C ARG A 48 8.20 -5.31 -11.27
N ASP A 49 7.42 -4.67 -12.15
CA ASP A 49 7.12 -5.24 -13.46
C ASP A 49 8.40 -5.31 -14.32
N TRP A 50 9.34 -4.35 -14.19
CA TRP A 50 10.67 -4.45 -14.79
C TRP A 50 11.46 -5.64 -14.22
N ARG A 51 11.50 -5.81 -12.90
CA ARG A 51 12.21 -6.93 -12.26
C ARG A 51 11.61 -8.29 -12.62
N ILE A 52 10.30 -8.38 -12.87
CA ILE A 52 9.62 -9.61 -13.34
C ILE A 52 9.86 -9.86 -14.83
N TYR A 53 9.87 -8.79 -15.64
CA TYR A 53 9.95 -8.89 -17.10
C TYR A 53 11.38 -9.05 -17.60
N GLY A 54 12.35 -8.36 -16.98
CA GLY A 54 13.76 -8.38 -17.35
C GLY A 54 14.13 -7.53 -18.58
N ASP A 55 13.18 -6.79 -19.16
CA ASP A 55 13.38 -6.03 -20.39
C ASP A 55 13.87 -4.60 -20.11
N GLU A 56 15.16 -4.36 -20.39
CA GLU A 56 15.78 -3.04 -20.27
C GLU A 56 15.20 -2.03 -21.27
N SER A 57 14.83 -2.45 -22.48
CA SER A 57 14.27 -1.56 -23.50
C SER A 57 12.90 -1.04 -23.07
N TRP A 58 12.10 -1.90 -22.45
CA TRP A 58 10.84 -1.50 -21.83
C TRP A 58 11.07 -0.50 -20.69
N LEU A 59 12.04 -0.75 -19.81
CA LEU A 59 12.36 0.19 -18.73
C LEU A 59 12.80 1.55 -19.28
N ARG A 60 13.66 1.59 -20.30
CA ARG A 60 14.11 2.84 -20.95
C ARG A 60 12.94 3.64 -21.53
N THR A 61 11.92 2.95 -22.02
CA THR A 61 10.69 3.59 -22.53
C THR A 61 9.82 4.13 -21.39
N MET A 62 9.68 3.39 -20.28
CA MET A 62 8.82 3.75 -19.16
C MET A 62 9.41 4.81 -18.22
N TYR A 63 10.73 4.77 -17.99
CA TYR A 63 11.38 5.56 -16.96
C TYR A 63 11.16 7.09 -17.08
N PRO A 64 11.19 7.71 -18.28
CA PRO A 64 10.88 9.14 -18.40
C PRO A 64 9.48 9.51 -17.86
N MET A 65 8.47 8.68 -18.11
CA MET A 65 7.11 8.89 -17.58
C MET A 65 7.06 8.70 -16.07
N VAL A 66 7.80 7.71 -15.54
CA VAL A 66 7.95 7.50 -14.09
C VAL A 66 8.59 8.70 -13.41
N LYS A 67 9.69 9.22 -13.98
CA LYS A 67 10.40 10.41 -13.47
C LYS A 67 9.47 11.62 -13.42
N GLN A 68 8.67 11.81 -14.47
CA GLN A 68 7.69 12.89 -14.53
C GLN A 68 6.58 12.72 -13.49
N SER A 69 6.06 11.51 -13.30
CA SER A 69 5.08 11.18 -12.26
C SER A 69 5.63 11.43 -10.85
N MET A 70 6.88 11.01 -10.56
CA MET A 70 7.52 11.29 -9.27
C MET A 70 7.68 12.79 -9.03
N ASN A 71 8.10 13.55 -10.05
CA ASN A 71 8.25 15.00 -9.94
C ASN A 71 6.92 15.71 -9.70
N TYR A 72 5.82 15.22 -10.29
CA TYR A 72 4.48 15.67 -9.96
C TYR A 72 4.14 15.41 -8.49
N CYS A 73 4.36 14.19 -8.00
CA CYS A 73 4.09 13.82 -6.60
C CYS A 73 4.83 14.73 -5.61
N ILE A 74 6.13 14.96 -5.84
CA ILE A 74 6.94 15.87 -5.01
C ILE A 74 6.35 17.28 -5.04
N ARG A 75 6.15 17.85 -6.22
CA ARG A 75 5.63 19.22 -6.37
C ARG A 75 4.24 19.41 -5.76
N THR A 76 3.42 18.35 -5.75
CA THR A 76 2.02 18.41 -5.29
C THR A 76 1.90 18.20 -3.79
N TRP A 77 2.66 17.27 -3.22
CA TRP A 77 2.45 16.85 -1.83
C TRP A 77 3.61 17.18 -0.87
N ASP A 78 4.81 17.39 -1.39
CA ASP A 78 6.00 17.83 -0.66
C ASP A 78 6.71 18.98 -1.43
N PRO A 79 6.01 20.12 -1.67
CA PRO A 79 6.53 21.20 -2.53
C PRO A 79 7.81 21.85 -1.98
N ASP A 80 8.05 21.74 -0.67
CA ASP A 80 9.24 22.26 0.00
C ASP A 80 10.37 21.21 0.10
N GLU A 81 10.18 20.00 -0.43
CA GLU A 81 11.14 18.88 -0.39
C GLU A 81 11.65 18.55 1.03
N LYS A 82 10.73 18.57 2.01
CA LYS A 82 11.02 18.30 3.42
C LYS A 82 11.03 16.80 3.74
N GLY A 83 10.67 15.95 2.79
CA GLY A 83 10.53 14.51 2.99
C GLY A 83 9.16 14.11 3.56
N MET A 84 8.15 14.96 3.47
CA MET A 84 6.84 14.65 4.06
C MET A 84 5.70 15.07 3.12
N LEU A 85 4.73 14.16 2.92
CA LEU A 85 3.47 14.54 2.29
C LEU A 85 2.65 15.36 3.29
N GLN A 86 2.74 16.69 3.20
CA GLN A 86 2.04 17.59 4.14
C GLN A 86 0.83 18.28 3.51
N GLU A 87 0.82 18.44 2.19
CA GLU A 87 -0.32 19.01 1.47
C GLU A 87 -1.49 17.99 1.44
N PRO A 88 -2.73 18.44 1.25
CA PRO A 88 -3.87 17.55 1.08
C PRO A 88 -3.64 16.57 -0.06
N HIS A 89 -3.84 15.29 0.22
CA HIS A 89 -3.63 14.23 -0.74
C HIS A 89 -4.78 13.24 -0.72
N HIS A 90 -5.43 13.12 -1.88
CA HIS A 90 -6.48 12.14 -2.11
C HIS A 90 -5.89 10.73 -2.07
N ASN A 91 -6.68 9.74 -1.66
CA ASN A 91 -6.21 8.37 -1.48
C ASN A 91 -7.31 7.34 -1.76
N THR A 92 -7.01 6.05 -1.60
CA THR A 92 -7.95 4.94 -1.88
C THR A 92 -9.26 5.02 -1.08
N TYR A 93 -9.36 5.84 -0.05
CA TYR A 93 -10.59 6.07 0.71
C TYR A 93 -11.50 7.12 0.06
N ASP A 94 -11.24 7.57 -1.17
CA ASP A 94 -12.04 8.60 -1.86
C ASP A 94 -12.17 9.93 -1.04
N ILE A 95 -11.18 10.23 -0.20
CA ILE A 95 -11.07 11.43 0.63
C ILE A 95 -9.61 11.93 0.63
N GLU A 96 -9.39 13.16 1.08
CA GLU A 96 -8.06 13.70 1.33
C GLU A 96 -7.64 13.53 2.78
N PHE A 97 -6.41 13.04 2.98
CA PHE A 97 -5.71 13.22 4.24
C PHE A 97 -4.95 14.54 4.24
N TRP A 98 -4.86 15.16 5.42
CA TRP A 98 -4.26 16.48 5.64
C TRP A 98 -3.11 16.37 6.63
N GLY A 99 -1.90 16.67 6.17
CA GLY A 99 -0.68 16.48 6.93
C GLY A 99 -0.10 15.06 6.81
N PRO A 100 1.14 14.86 7.29
CA PRO A 100 1.88 13.63 7.06
C PRO A 100 1.38 12.47 7.93
N ASP A 101 1.46 11.27 7.36
CA ASP A 101 0.89 10.06 7.93
C ASP A 101 1.67 8.80 7.50
N GLY A 102 1.54 7.72 8.27
CA GLY A 102 2.33 6.49 8.06
C GLY A 102 2.13 5.85 6.69
N MET A 103 0.88 5.80 6.20
CA MET A 103 0.53 5.12 4.96
C MET A 103 1.28 5.78 3.81
N HIS A 104 1.12 7.09 3.65
CA HIS A 104 1.72 7.82 2.53
C HIS A 104 3.23 8.02 2.70
N ALA A 105 3.74 8.14 3.94
CA ALA A 105 5.18 8.17 4.16
C ALA A 105 5.88 6.91 3.63
N THR A 106 5.30 5.72 3.87
CA THR A 106 5.87 4.47 3.34
C THR A 106 5.72 4.35 1.82
N PHE A 107 4.61 4.83 1.23
CA PHE A 107 4.47 4.90 -0.23
C PHE A 107 5.50 5.83 -0.87
N TYR A 108 5.75 6.98 -0.25
CA TYR A 108 6.67 7.98 -0.74
C TYR A 108 8.10 7.46 -0.75
N LEU A 109 8.54 6.88 0.37
CA LEU A 109 9.84 6.25 0.49
C LEU A 109 9.99 5.09 -0.50
N GLY A 110 8.96 4.26 -0.66
CA GLY A 110 8.98 3.16 -1.62
C GLY A 110 9.11 3.65 -3.07
N ALA A 111 8.35 4.68 -3.45
CA ALA A 111 8.42 5.28 -4.77
C ALA A 111 9.78 5.96 -5.04
N LEU A 112 10.31 6.72 -4.08
CA LEU A 112 11.63 7.35 -4.15
C LEU A 112 12.75 6.31 -4.28
N THR A 113 12.64 5.21 -3.55
CA THR A 113 13.59 4.08 -3.64
C THR A 113 13.50 3.41 -5.02
N ALA A 114 12.29 3.16 -5.51
CA ALA A 114 12.05 2.54 -6.81
C ALA A 114 12.58 3.39 -7.97
N VAL A 115 12.25 4.69 -8.01
CA VAL A 115 12.72 5.60 -9.08
C VAL A 115 14.23 5.77 -9.03
N THR A 116 14.83 5.82 -7.84
CA THR A 116 16.29 5.89 -7.67
C THR A 116 16.96 4.62 -8.18
N ALA A 117 16.43 3.43 -7.85
CA ALA A 117 16.98 2.17 -8.30
C ALA A 117 16.93 2.02 -9.83
N MET A 118 15.80 2.38 -10.45
CA MET A 118 15.68 2.41 -11.91
C MET A 118 16.63 3.44 -12.53
N GLY A 119 16.71 4.63 -11.96
CA GLY A 119 17.58 5.70 -12.44
C GLY A 119 19.06 5.33 -12.40
N LYS A 120 19.53 4.74 -11.29
CA LYS A 120 20.90 4.24 -11.16
C LYS A 120 21.22 3.18 -12.21
N HIS A 121 20.31 2.22 -12.43
CA HIS A 121 20.49 1.21 -13.46
C HIS A 121 20.61 1.81 -14.86
N LEU A 122 19.86 2.87 -15.15
CA LEU A 122 19.91 3.59 -16.42
C LEU A 122 21.00 4.68 -16.52
N ASN A 123 21.80 4.88 -15.47
CA ASN A 123 22.79 5.96 -15.34
C ASN A 123 22.19 7.39 -15.43
N GLU A 124 21.02 7.57 -14.83
CA GLU A 124 20.32 8.86 -14.70
C GLU A 124 20.68 9.58 -13.39
N GLU A 125 20.45 10.91 -13.36
CA GLU A 125 20.64 11.74 -12.16
C GLU A 125 19.53 11.43 -11.13
N VAL A 126 19.92 11.13 -9.88
CA VAL A 126 19.01 10.66 -8.81
C VAL A 126 19.28 11.30 -7.44
N ALA A 127 20.27 12.18 -7.29
CA ALA A 127 20.69 12.70 -5.99
C ALA A 127 19.57 13.48 -5.29
N ARG A 128 18.70 14.16 -6.05
CA ARG A 128 17.50 14.81 -5.50
C ARG A 128 16.57 13.80 -4.82
N TYR A 129 16.31 12.66 -5.45
CA TYR A 129 15.43 11.63 -4.89
C TYR A 129 16.04 10.97 -3.65
N GLU A 130 17.35 10.72 -3.66
CA GLU A 130 18.06 10.17 -2.50
C GLU A 130 18.03 11.11 -1.30
N LYS A 131 18.24 12.41 -1.53
CA LYS A 131 18.17 13.43 -0.48
C LYS A 131 16.78 13.50 0.16
N ILE A 132 15.73 13.52 -0.66
CA ILE A 132 14.34 13.54 -0.17
C ILE A 132 14.02 12.24 0.58
N ALA A 133 14.46 11.08 0.07
CA ALA A 133 14.22 9.79 0.72
C ALA A 133 14.88 9.72 2.11
N ALA A 134 16.10 10.25 2.25
CA ALA A 134 16.78 10.33 3.54
C ALA A 134 16.00 11.18 4.55
N ALA A 135 15.55 12.37 4.14
CA ALA A 135 14.73 13.25 4.97
C ALA A 135 13.37 12.60 5.33
N ALA A 136 12.73 11.93 4.38
CA ALA A 136 11.46 11.25 4.59
C ALA A 136 11.55 10.10 5.59
N LYS A 137 12.65 9.35 5.55
CA LYS A 137 12.92 8.28 6.51
C LYS A 137 13.12 8.84 7.91
N GLU A 138 13.96 9.86 8.05
CA GLU A 138 14.18 10.53 9.34
C GLU A 138 12.89 11.09 9.93
N PHE A 139 12.08 11.76 9.11
CA PHE A 139 10.81 12.34 9.53
C PHE A 139 9.83 11.26 9.99
N ALA A 140 9.57 10.24 9.16
CA ALA A 140 8.62 9.18 9.51
C ALA A 140 9.02 8.46 10.80
N GLU A 141 10.30 8.16 10.97
CA GLU A 141 10.81 7.46 12.15
C GLU A 141 10.80 8.31 13.42
N SER A 142 11.02 9.62 13.32
CA SER A 142 11.10 10.48 14.51
C SER A 142 9.78 11.13 14.90
N GLN A 143 8.89 11.36 13.92
CA GLN A 143 7.69 12.19 14.10
C GLN A 143 6.38 11.39 13.99
N LEU A 144 6.34 10.32 13.19
CA LEU A 144 5.08 9.59 12.95
C LEU A 144 4.94 8.32 13.78
N PHE A 145 6.03 7.76 14.30
CA PHE A 145 5.98 6.58 15.15
C PHE A 145 5.70 6.96 16.61
N ASP A 146 4.58 6.52 17.17
CA ASP A 146 4.13 6.90 18.52
C ASP A 146 4.76 6.06 19.66
N GLY A 147 5.71 5.18 19.30
CA GLY A 147 6.30 4.18 20.20
C GLY A 147 5.75 2.76 20.00
N GLU A 148 4.63 2.60 19.30
CA GLU A 148 4.03 1.29 18.99
C GLU A 148 3.59 1.17 17.52
N TYR A 149 2.96 2.21 16.96
CA TYR A 149 2.48 2.24 15.59
C TYR A 149 2.61 3.65 14.97
N TYR A 150 2.61 3.72 13.63
CA TYR A 150 2.59 4.99 12.90
C TYR A 150 1.21 5.65 12.94
N ILE A 151 1.18 6.97 13.18
CA ILE A 151 -0.01 7.82 13.27
C ILE A 151 -0.05 8.86 12.14
N GLN A 152 -1.13 9.63 12.09
CA GLN A 152 -1.25 10.85 11.29
C GLN A 152 -1.02 12.10 12.16
N GLN A 153 -0.17 13.00 11.69
CA GLN A 153 -0.10 14.37 12.19
C GLN A 153 -1.01 15.29 11.37
N ILE A 154 -2.21 15.56 11.88
CA ILE A 154 -3.19 16.38 11.18
C ILE A 154 -2.69 17.82 11.03
N LYS A 155 -2.60 18.31 9.80
CA LYS A 155 -2.14 19.66 9.49
C LYS A 155 -2.91 20.26 8.32
N TYR A 156 -3.48 21.45 8.51
CA TYR A 156 -4.23 22.16 7.47
C TYR A 156 -3.88 23.66 7.35
N THR A 157 -2.98 24.16 8.20
CA THR A 157 -2.52 25.55 8.19
C THR A 157 -1.06 25.64 7.79
N GLY A 158 -0.67 26.74 7.13
CA GLY A 158 0.72 26.95 6.68
C GLY A 158 1.13 25.99 5.56
N LEU A 159 0.16 25.57 4.76
CA LEU A 159 0.30 24.74 3.56
C LEU A 159 0.24 25.63 2.32
N HIS A 160 0.72 25.12 1.18
CA HIS A 160 0.59 25.81 -0.11
C HIS A 160 -0.83 25.67 -0.69
N ALA A 161 -1.53 24.59 -0.34
CA ALA A 161 -2.92 24.37 -0.72
C ALA A 161 -3.87 25.43 -0.12
N GLU A 162 -5.01 25.59 -0.79
CA GLU A 162 -6.07 26.46 -0.31
C GLU A 162 -6.65 25.96 1.01
N ASP A 163 -7.07 26.90 1.86
CA ASP A 163 -7.72 26.59 3.12
C ASP A 163 -8.92 25.64 2.92
N PRO A 164 -9.10 24.59 3.74
CA PRO A 164 -10.13 23.57 3.54
C PRO A 164 -11.56 24.14 3.55
N VAL A 165 -11.82 25.25 4.26
CA VAL A 165 -13.13 25.92 4.23
C VAL A 165 -13.37 26.51 2.86
N LYS A 166 -12.42 27.26 2.32
CA LYS A 166 -12.51 27.87 1.00
C LYS A 166 -12.59 26.83 -0.11
N ALA A 167 -11.80 25.75 0.01
CA ALA A 167 -11.86 24.64 -0.93
C ALA A 167 -13.27 24.01 -0.97
N SER A 168 -13.92 23.87 0.19
CA SER A 168 -15.26 23.28 0.30
C SER A 168 -16.38 24.13 -0.28
N GLU A 169 -16.19 25.44 -0.45
CA GLU A 169 -17.18 26.34 -1.08
C GLU A 169 -17.45 25.96 -2.54
N LYS A 170 -16.51 25.23 -3.17
CA LYS A 170 -16.60 24.75 -4.55
C LYS A 170 -17.37 23.42 -4.65
N SER A 171 -17.70 22.78 -3.53
CA SER A 171 -18.41 21.50 -3.47
C SER A 171 -19.93 21.67 -3.28
N TYR A 172 -20.70 20.67 -3.74
CA TYR A 172 -22.17 20.65 -3.59
C TYR A 172 -22.56 20.55 -2.10
N GLY A 173 -23.37 21.48 -1.59
CA GLY A 173 -23.77 21.56 -0.16
C GLY A 173 -23.01 22.61 0.67
N ALA A 174 -22.50 23.66 0.04
CA ALA A 174 -21.57 24.64 0.59
C ALA A 174 -22.00 25.31 1.91
N GLY A 175 -21.02 25.45 2.81
CA GLY A 175 -21.09 26.21 4.05
C GLY A 175 -20.74 25.37 5.27
N TYR A 176 -19.62 25.65 5.92
CA TYR A 176 -19.38 25.13 7.26
C TYR A 176 -20.36 25.80 8.23
N SER A 177 -21.14 25.02 8.97
CA SER A 177 -21.88 25.52 10.12
C SER A 177 -20.90 26.06 11.19
N GLU A 178 -21.40 26.87 12.14
CA GLU A 178 -20.58 27.33 13.27
C GLU A 178 -19.97 26.16 14.04
N GLU A 179 -20.72 25.07 14.21
CA GLU A 179 -20.26 23.83 14.83
C GLU A 179 -19.15 23.17 14.01
N ALA A 180 -19.30 23.05 12.69
CA ALA A 180 -18.28 22.50 11.82
C ALA A 180 -16.99 23.34 11.83
N LEU A 181 -17.10 24.68 11.89
CA LEU A 181 -15.94 25.56 12.02
C LEU A 181 -15.25 25.41 13.38
N ALA A 182 -16.02 25.22 14.46
CA ALA A 182 -15.47 24.98 15.79
C ALA A 182 -14.71 23.63 15.84
N LEU A 183 -15.28 22.58 15.23
CA LEU A 183 -14.61 21.28 15.09
C LEU A 183 -13.35 21.39 14.23
N LEU A 184 -13.41 22.05 13.07
CA LEU A 184 -12.24 22.27 12.21
C LEU A 184 -11.07 22.91 12.97
N LYS A 185 -11.34 23.95 13.76
CA LYS A 185 -10.32 24.64 14.56
C LYS A 185 -9.73 23.78 15.67
N LYS A 186 -10.52 22.85 16.21
CA LYS A 186 -10.14 22.00 17.34
C LYS A 186 -9.42 20.72 16.91
N GLU A 187 -9.91 20.09 15.85
CA GLU A 187 -9.57 18.71 15.45
C GLU A 187 -8.95 18.64 14.05
N GLY A 188 -8.99 19.71 13.27
CA GLY A 188 -8.59 19.74 11.86
C GLY A 188 -9.72 19.33 10.92
N PRO A 189 -9.42 19.14 9.62
CA PRO A 189 -10.41 18.74 8.63
C PRO A 189 -11.13 17.45 9.05
N LYS A 190 -12.37 17.27 8.59
CA LYS A 190 -13.08 16.00 8.81
C LYS A 190 -12.38 14.84 8.12
N TYR A 191 -12.73 13.63 8.52
CA TYR A 191 -12.33 12.37 7.88
C TYR A 191 -10.82 12.06 7.99
N GLN A 192 -10.22 12.45 9.10
CA GLN A 192 -8.83 12.12 9.42
C GLN A 192 -8.79 10.99 10.44
N TYR A 193 -7.65 10.31 10.59
CA TYR A 193 -7.49 9.25 11.59
C TYR A 193 -6.65 9.68 12.79
N GLY A 194 -5.79 10.69 12.64
CA GLY A 194 -4.99 11.24 13.74
C GLY A 194 -4.19 10.16 14.47
N SER A 195 -4.45 9.99 15.77
CA SER A 195 -3.78 9.00 16.64
C SER A 195 -4.27 7.55 16.47
N GLY A 196 -5.18 7.30 15.52
CA GLY A 196 -5.73 5.98 15.25
C GLY A 196 -4.69 4.98 14.73
N CYS A 197 -4.86 3.71 15.09
CA CYS A 197 -4.12 2.59 14.54
C CYS A 197 -4.75 2.20 13.20
N LEU A 198 -4.21 2.70 12.08
CA LEU A 198 -4.71 2.43 10.73
C LEU A 198 -4.19 1.08 10.20
N SER A 199 -5.08 0.19 9.75
CA SER A 199 -4.74 -1.17 9.29
C SER A 199 -3.82 -1.19 8.08
N ASP A 200 -3.96 -0.24 7.17
CA ASP A 200 -3.06 -0.06 6.02
C ASP A 200 -2.04 1.06 6.23
N GLY A 201 -1.79 1.44 7.49
CA GLY A 201 -0.90 2.53 7.89
C GLY A 201 0.57 2.36 7.53
N VAL A 202 0.98 1.21 7.00
CA VAL A 202 2.31 0.96 6.40
C VAL A 202 2.22 0.22 5.06
N LEU A 203 1.11 0.40 4.33
CA LEU A 203 0.84 -0.30 3.06
C LEU A 203 1.95 -0.11 2.02
N GLY A 204 2.55 1.08 1.93
CA GLY A 204 3.66 1.33 1.03
C GLY A 204 4.88 0.46 1.33
N ALA A 205 5.14 0.13 2.60
CA ALA A 205 6.22 -0.77 3.00
C ALA A 205 5.94 -2.22 2.58
N TRP A 206 4.68 -2.66 2.64
CA TRP A 206 4.28 -3.96 2.11
C TRP A 206 4.52 -4.04 0.60
N ILE A 207 4.09 -3.02 -0.15
CA ILE A 207 4.30 -2.97 -1.61
C ILE A 207 5.80 -2.95 -1.92
N ALA A 208 6.61 -2.17 -1.20
CA ALA A 208 8.05 -2.15 -1.40
C ALA A 208 8.67 -3.55 -1.28
N ARG A 209 8.33 -4.30 -0.22
CA ARG A 209 8.77 -5.70 -0.06
C ARG A 209 8.23 -6.63 -1.14
N ALA A 210 6.96 -6.50 -1.51
CA ALA A 210 6.37 -7.27 -2.60
C ALA A 210 7.07 -7.00 -3.96
N CYS A 211 7.61 -5.80 -4.13
CA CYS A 211 8.40 -5.42 -5.30
C CYS A 211 9.86 -5.88 -5.23
N GLY A 212 10.33 -6.41 -4.09
CA GLY A 212 11.73 -6.78 -3.86
C GLY A 212 12.64 -5.61 -3.50
N LEU A 213 12.07 -4.46 -3.13
CA LEU A 213 12.83 -3.32 -2.62
C LEU A 213 13.25 -3.56 -1.16
N PRO A 214 14.34 -2.90 -0.70
CA PRO A 214 14.72 -2.94 0.71
C PRO A 214 13.66 -2.28 1.60
N ASP A 215 13.76 -2.55 2.91
CA ASP A 215 12.90 -1.90 3.89
C ASP A 215 13.05 -0.38 3.87
N VAL A 216 11.91 0.29 3.65
CA VAL A 216 11.82 1.74 3.57
C VAL A 216 11.95 2.41 4.94
N LEU A 217 11.54 1.71 6.00
CA LEU A 217 11.63 2.10 7.41
C LEU A 217 12.28 0.97 8.22
N SER A 218 12.36 1.11 9.54
CA SER A 218 12.83 0.10 10.46
C SER A 218 11.90 -1.11 10.44
N GLY A 219 12.45 -2.29 10.13
CA GLY A 219 11.71 -3.54 10.16
C GLY A 219 11.10 -3.84 11.55
N GLU A 220 11.75 -3.41 12.64
CA GLU A 220 11.21 -3.55 14.00
C GLU A 220 9.93 -2.73 14.18
N ARG A 221 9.92 -1.49 13.70
CA ARG A 221 8.76 -0.58 13.84
C ARG A 221 7.63 -0.94 12.90
N ILE A 222 7.94 -1.40 11.68
CA ILE A 222 6.95 -1.99 10.77
C ILE A 222 6.30 -3.20 11.43
N ARG A 223 7.09 -4.13 12.00
CA ARG A 223 6.56 -5.29 12.73
C ARG A 223 5.70 -4.85 13.92
N SER A 224 6.17 -3.89 14.72
CA SER A 224 5.43 -3.33 15.85
C SER A 224 4.06 -2.79 15.41
N HIS A 225 4.02 -2.00 14.34
CA HIS A 225 2.77 -1.46 13.79
C HIS A 225 1.82 -2.59 13.34
N LEU A 226 2.31 -3.61 12.64
CA LEU A 226 1.50 -4.75 12.20
C LEU A 226 0.95 -5.58 13.38
N VAL A 227 1.75 -5.78 14.42
CA VAL A 227 1.32 -6.47 15.64
C VAL A 227 0.27 -5.62 16.38
N ALA A 228 0.39 -4.29 16.38
CA ALA A 228 -0.63 -3.40 16.92
C ALA A 228 -1.94 -3.50 16.14
N ILE A 229 -1.89 -3.57 14.80
CA ILE A 229 -3.08 -3.80 13.96
C ILE A 229 -3.77 -5.10 14.35
N HIS A 230 -3.04 -6.21 14.43
CA HIS A 230 -3.61 -7.50 14.89
C HIS A 230 -4.25 -7.37 16.27
N LYS A 231 -3.55 -6.73 17.22
CA LYS A 231 -4.03 -6.57 18.60
C LYS A 231 -5.28 -5.70 18.73
N TYR A 232 -5.36 -4.59 18.00
CA TYR A 232 -6.39 -3.57 18.23
C TYR A 232 -7.51 -3.59 17.20
N ASN A 233 -7.21 -3.98 15.96
CA ASN A 233 -8.16 -3.88 14.84
C ASN A 233 -8.81 -5.22 14.50
N LEU A 234 -8.20 -6.36 14.85
CA LEU A 234 -8.87 -7.67 14.68
C LEU A 234 -9.92 -7.83 15.77
N LYS A 235 -11.14 -8.18 15.34
CA LYS A 235 -12.26 -8.55 16.20
C LYS A 235 -12.68 -9.97 15.87
N ASP A 236 -12.97 -10.74 16.90
CA ASP A 236 -13.54 -12.09 16.74
C ASP A 236 -15.06 -12.05 16.58
N ASP A 237 -15.69 -10.97 17.05
CA ASP A 237 -17.14 -10.76 17.04
C ASP A 237 -17.43 -9.26 16.82
N LEU A 238 -18.37 -8.95 15.92
CA LEU A 238 -18.79 -7.61 15.54
C LEU A 238 -20.24 -7.29 15.96
N SER A 239 -20.86 -8.10 16.82
CA SER A 239 -22.25 -7.94 17.28
C SER A 239 -22.49 -6.61 17.99
N ASP A 240 -21.49 -6.15 18.74
CA ASP A 240 -21.50 -4.87 19.45
C ASP A 240 -20.75 -3.74 18.70
N HIS A 241 -20.29 -4.01 17.47
CA HIS A 241 -19.56 -3.02 16.66
C HIS A 241 -20.50 -2.27 15.73
N ALA A 242 -20.62 -0.96 15.96
CA ALA A 242 -21.42 -0.10 15.09
C ALA A 242 -20.64 0.27 13.82
N ASN A 243 -21.17 -0.09 12.66
CA ASN A 243 -20.66 0.36 11.36
C ASN A 243 -21.76 1.16 10.63
N PRO A 244 -21.66 2.50 10.58
CA PRO A 244 -22.70 3.36 10.01
C PRO A 244 -22.68 3.41 8.48
N GLN A 245 -21.69 2.78 7.81
CA GLN A 245 -21.50 2.91 6.37
C GLN A 245 -21.90 1.64 5.61
N ARG A 246 -21.00 0.63 5.51
CA ARG A 246 -21.29 -0.63 4.81
C ARG A 246 -21.11 -1.83 5.75
N PRO A 247 -22.03 -2.02 6.71
CA PRO A 247 -21.96 -3.12 7.69
C PRO A 247 -22.04 -4.51 7.05
N SER A 248 -22.52 -4.64 5.81
CA SER A 248 -22.67 -5.95 5.16
C SER A 248 -21.35 -6.67 4.85
N PHE A 249 -20.19 -6.01 4.93
CA PHE A 249 -18.89 -6.63 4.65
C PHE A 249 -18.46 -7.62 5.76
N ALA A 250 -18.78 -7.28 7.00
CA ALA A 250 -18.65 -8.15 8.19
C ALA A 250 -19.60 -7.64 9.29
N LEU A 251 -20.40 -8.51 9.92
CA LEU A 251 -21.38 -8.14 10.94
C LEU A 251 -21.75 -9.31 11.88
N GLY A 252 -22.33 -8.99 13.04
CA GLY A 252 -22.81 -9.99 13.99
C GLY A 252 -21.66 -10.82 14.57
N GLU A 253 -21.84 -12.12 14.73
CA GLU A 253 -20.85 -13.06 15.27
C GLU A 253 -19.65 -13.31 14.32
N GLU A 254 -19.48 -12.49 13.28
CA GLU A 254 -18.37 -12.59 12.34
C GLU A 254 -17.13 -11.86 12.86
N GLY A 255 -15.97 -12.51 12.73
CA GLY A 255 -14.70 -11.83 12.94
C GLY A 255 -14.31 -10.94 11.75
N GLY A 256 -13.49 -9.93 11.97
CA GLY A 256 -12.97 -9.05 10.92
C GLY A 256 -11.90 -8.08 11.38
N LEU A 257 -11.10 -7.62 10.43
CA LEU A 257 -10.10 -6.58 10.67
C LEU A 257 -10.68 -5.20 10.34
N LEU A 258 -10.93 -4.39 11.37
CA LEU A 258 -11.39 -3.01 11.21
C LEU A 258 -10.33 -2.17 10.49
N LEU A 259 -10.76 -1.19 9.69
CA LEU A 259 -9.81 -0.30 9.02
C LEU A 259 -9.04 0.58 10.01
N CYS A 260 -9.65 1.04 11.09
CA CYS A 260 -8.92 1.76 12.14
C CYS A 260 -9.59 1.66 13.51
N SER A 261 -8.77 1.76 14.56
CA SER A 261 -9.23 1.87 15.94
C SER A 261 -8.41 2.90 16.71
N TRP A 262 -8.93 3.37 17.86
CA TRP A 262 -8.26 4.35 18.73
C TRP A 262 -7.99 3.77 20.12
N PRO A 263 -7.08 2.79 20.23
CA PRO A 263 -6.84 2.08 21.49
C PRO A 263 -6.25 2.98 22.59
N LYS A 264 -5.65 4.11 22.21
CA LYS A 264 -5.07 5.12 23.10
C LYS A 264 -5.99 6.34 23.28
N GLY A 265 -7.25 6.24 22.85
CA GLY A 265 -8.16 7.38 22.74
C GLY A 265 -7.79 8.30 21.58
N GLY A 266 -8.39 9.50 21.55
CA GLY A 266 -8.09 10.50 20.51
C GLY A 266 -8.86 10.29 19.20
N GLN A 267 -9.93 9.50 19.22
CA GLN A 267 -10.89 9.44 18.12
C GLN A 267 -11.50 10.82 17.91
N LEU A 268 -11.50 11.28 16.67
CA LEU A 268 -12.08 12.56 16.29
C LEU A 268 -13.61 12.48 16.32
N SER A 269 -14.28 13.64 16.34
CA SER A 269 -15.74 13.70 16.28
C SER A 269 -16.28 13.21 14.93
N LEU A 270 -15.48 13.38 13.86
CA LEU A 270 -15.76 12.92 12.50
C LEU A 270 -14.51 12.23 11.92
N PRO A 271 -14.21 10.98 12.34
CA PRO A 271 -13.05 10.24 11.85
C PRO A 271 -13.23 9.86 10.38
N PHE A 272 -12.19 9.33 9.73
CA PHE A 272 -12.34 8.87 8.34
C PHE A 272 -13.48 7.86 8.23
N VAL A 273 -14.30 8.05 7.19
CA VAL A 273 -15.67 7.51 7.14
C VAL A 273 -15.71 5.98 7.18
N TYR A 274 -14.69 5.35 6.60
CA TYR A 274 -14.59 3.89 6.48
C TYR A 274 -13.93 3.21 7.68
N SER A 275 -13.58 3.93 8.74
CA SER A 275 -12.82 3.38 9.88
C SER A 275 -13.44 2.15 10.52
N ASP A 276 -14.77 2.08 10.53
CA ASP A 276 -15.56 0.99 11.09
C ASP A 276 -15.81 -0.19 10.12
N GLU A 277 -15.33 -0.12 8.88
CA GLU A 277 -15.51 -1.17 7.87
C GLU A 277 -14.42 -2.24 7.93
N VAL A 278 -14.74 -3.41 7.35
CA VAL A 278 -13.80 -4.52 7.13
C VAL A 278 -13.64 -4.71 5.63
N TRP A 279 -12.41 -4.58 5.12
CA TRP A 279 -12.10 -4.72 3.68
C TRP A 279 -11.23 -5.95 3.45
N THR A 280 -11.72 -6.93 2.69
CA THR A 280 -11.01 -8.19 2.41
C THR A 280 -9.64 -7.97 1.80
N GLY A 281 -9.50 -6.99 0.92
CA GLY A 281 -8.20 -6.65 0.35
C GLY A 281 -7.18 -6.10 1.35
N ILE A 282 -7.63 -5.38 2.39
CA ILE A 282 -6.76 -4.91 3.47
C ILE A 282 -6.42 -6.05 4.44
N GLU A 283 -7.38 -6.92 4.75
CA GLU A 283 -7.12 -8.13 5.54
C GLU A 283 -6.04 -9.01 4.93
N HIS A 284 -6.15 -9.31 3.63
CA HIS A 284 -5.12 -10.11 2.94
C HIS A 284 -3.77 -9.41 2.89
N GLN A 285 -3.77 -8.09 2.70
CA GLN A 285 -2.55 -7.31 2.72
C GLN A 285 -1.87 -7.35 4.09
N VAL A 286 -2.59 -7.04 5.17
CA VAL A 286 -2.04 -7.04 6.54
C VAL A 286 -1.56 -8.44 6.91
N ALA A 287 -2.36 -9.46 6.62
CA ALA A 287 -2.02 -10.85 6.90
C ALA A 287 -0.74 -11.29 6.17
N SER A 288 -0.63 -11.00 4.87
CA SER A 288 0.59 -11.33 4.12
C SER A 288 1.80 -10.49 4.57
N HIS A 289 1.59 -9.24 5.01
CA HIS A 289 2.67 -8.41 5.56
C HIS A 289 3.18 -8.95 6.90
N LEU A 290 2.28 -9.36 7.81
CA LEU A 290 2.64 -10.06 9.05
C LEU A 290 3.48 -11.30 8.77
N MET A 291 3.05 -12.14 7.81
CA MET A 291 3.81 -13.32 7.39
C MET A 291 5.21 -12.95 6.88
N LEU A 292 5.33 -11.95 5.99
CA LEU A 292 6.64 -11.43 5.51
C LEU A 292 7.56 -10.94 6.63
N MET A 293 7.01 -10.61 7.80
CA MET A 293 7.74 -10.13 8.98
C MET A 293 8.01 -11.23 10.02
N GLY A 294 7.60 -12.47 9.74
CA GLY A 294 7.75 -13.63 10.62
C GLY A 294 6.60 -13.84 11.60
N GLU A 295 5.55 -13.02 11.56
CA GLU A 295 4.37 -13.12 12.42
C GLU A 295 3.29 -14.02 11.79
N VAL A 296 3.68 -15.25 11.44
CA VAL A 296 2.86 -16.16 10.62
C VAL A 296 1.50 -16.44 11.25
N GLU A 297 1.44 -16.82 12.53
CA GLU A 297 0.17 -17.17 13.20
C GLU A 297 -0.79 -15.97 13.23
N LYS A 298 -0.30 -14.75 13.49
CA LYS A 298 -1.15 -13.55 13.47
C LYS A 298 -1.72 -13.29 12.08
N GLY A 299 -0.94 -13.55 11.03
CA GLY A 299 -1.43 -13.48 9.66
C GLY A 299 -2.49 -14.55 9.37
N LEU A 300 -2.32 -15.77 9.90
CA LEU A 300 -3.29 -16.85 9.75
C LEU A 300 -4.59 -16.57 10.51
N ASP A 301 -4.55 -15.91 11.66
CA ASP A 301 -5.75 -15.51 12.40
C ASP A 301 -6.65 -14.59 11.56
N ILE A 302 -6.06 -13.56 10.93
CA ILE A 302 -6.78 -12.64 10.04
C ILE A 302 -7.34 -13.40 8.82
N LEU A 303 -6.55 -14.30 8.22
CA LEU A 303 -6.99 -15.11 7.09
C LEU A 303 -8.18 -16.02 7.48
N ARG A 304 -8.13 -16.66 8.65
CA ARG A 304 -9.23 -17.50 9.16
C ARG A 304 -10.50 -16.67 9.34
N ALA A 305 -10.40 -15.55 10.06
CA ALA A 305 -11.54 -14.64 10.26
C ALA A 305 -12.15 -14.18 8.93
N SER A 306 -11.32 -13.83 7.93
CA SER A 306 -11.80 -13.47 6.60
C SER A 306 -12.50 -14.65 5.91
N ARG A 307 -11.88 -15.84 5.88
CA ARG A 307 -12.41 -17.03 5.18
C ARG A 307 -13.67 -17.61 5.82
N ASP A 308 -13.81 -17.53 7.13
CA ASP A 308 -14.99 -18.02 7.85
C ASP A 308 -16.25 -17.24 7.45
N ARG A 309 -16.12 -15.97 7.02
CA ARG A 309 -17.24 -15.19 6.46
C ARG A 309 -17.72 -15.69 5.09
N TYR A 310 -16.92 -16.48 4.39
CA TYR A 310 -17.14 -16.97 3.02
C TYR A 310 -17.18 -18.50 2.95
N ASP A 311 -17.95 -19.11 3.86
CA ASP A 311 -18.11 -20.55 4.04
C ASP A 311 -19.03 -21.25 3.03
N GLY A 312 -19.71 -20.49 2.16
CA GLY A 312 -20.70 -21.00 1.19
C GLY A 312 -22.12 -21.16 1.74
N ARG A 313 -22.35 -20.93 3.02
CA ARG A 313 -23.69 -20.87 3.62
C ARG A 313 -24.23 -19.44 3.59
N VAL A 314 -23.41 -18.49 4.05
CA VAL A 314 -23.79 -17.06 4.12
C VAL A 314 -23.25 -16.30 2.91
N ARG A 315 -21.97 -16.48 2.57
CA ARG A 315 -21.34 -15.82 1.41
C ARG A 315 -20.61 -16.81 0.51
N ASN A 316 -20.51 -16.45 -0.77
CA ASN A 316 -19.87 -17.27 -1.78
C ASN A 316 -18.33 -17.32 -1.56
N PRO A 317 -17.71 -18.52 -1.43
CA PRO A 317 -16.28 -18.71 -1.21
C PRO A 317 -15.36 -18.10 -2.27
N PHE A 318 -15.89 -17.80 -3.46
CA PHE A 318 -15.18 -17.30 -4.63
C PHE A 318 -15.53 -15.85 -4.98
N ASN A 319 -16.24 -15.15 -4.10
CA ASN A 319 -16.68 -13.78 -4.32
C ASN A 319 -16.59 -12.99 -3.02
N GLU A 320 -15.36 -12.80 -2.56
CA GLU A 320 -15.00 -11.82 -1.53
C GLU A 320 -15.35 -10.44 -2.04
N TYR A 321 -16.50 -9.92 -1.60
CA TYR A 321 -17.01 -8.64 -2.07
C TYR A 321 -16.55 -7.51 -1.15
N GLU A 322 -16.22 -6.39 -1.77
CA GLU A 322 -16.00 -5.10 -1.11
C GLU A 322 -17.08 -4.17 -1.65
N CYS A 323 -16.75 -2.97 -2.17
CA CYS A 323 -17.67 -2.02 -2.81
C CYS A 323 -18.28 -2.55 -4.14
N GLY A 324 -18.89 -3.73 -4.09
CA GLY A 324 -19.38 -4.53 -5.21
C GLY A 324 -18.87 -5.98 -5.16
N ASN A 325 -19.54 -6.85 -5.92
CA ASN A 325 -19.08 -8.21 -6.21
C ASN A 325 -17.85 -8.18 -7.13
N TRP A 326 -17.04 -9.24 -7.11
CA TRP A 326 -15.85 -9.39 -7.95
C TRP A 326 -14.82 -8.27 -7.79
N TYR A 327 -14.63 -7.80 -6.55
CA TYR A 327 -13.78 -6.66 -6.28
C TYR A 327 -12.30 -7.03 -6.35
N ALA A 328 -11.52 -6.28 -7.14
CA ALA A 328 -10.15 -6.66 -7.47
C ALA A 328 -9.18 -6.66 -6.26
N ARG A 329 -9.49 -5.92 -5.19
CA ARG A 329 -8.59 -5.76 -4.03
C ARG A 329 -8.34 -7.08 -3.30
N ALA A 330 -9.28 -8.02 -3.33
CA ALA A 330 -9.12 -9.36 -2.74
C ALA A 330 -7.98 -10.18 -3.38
N LEU A 331 -7.55 -9.83 -4.60
CA LEU A 331 -6.39 -10.45 -5.25
C LEU A 331 -5.06 -10.17 -4.54
N SER A 332 -5.03 -9.26 -3.56
CA SER A 332 -3.91 -9.12 -2.61
C SER A 332 -3.62 -10.42 -1.85
N SER A 333 -4.57 -11.37 -1.77
CA SER A 333 -4.36 -12.74 -1.28
C SER A 333 -3.23 -13.48 -2.01
N TYR A 334 -2.90 -13.13 -3.25
CA TYR A 334 -1.72 -13.69 -3.93
C TYR A 334 -0.41 -13.40 -3.17
N GLY A 335 -0.39 -12.34 -2.36
CA GLY A 335 0.71 -11.99 -1.47
C GLY A 335 1.05 -13.07 -0.44
N TYR A 336 0.14 -13.99 -0.11
CA TYR A 336 0.41 -15.10 0.80
C TYR A 336 1.52 -16.03 0.31
N LEU A 337 1.63 -16.24 -1.01
CA LEU A 337 2.69 -17.07 -1.57
C LEU A 337 4.06 -16.52 -1.19
N GLN A 338 4.27 -15.22 -1.40
CA GLN A 338 5.51 -14.56 -1.01
C GLN A 338 5.62 -14.40 0.51
N GLY A 339 4.52 -14.11 1.21
CA GLY A 339 4.50 -13.92 2.66
C GLY A 339 4.95 -15.14 3.45
N LEU A 340 4.53 -16.33 3.03
CA LEU A 340 4.87 -17.58 3.73
C LEU A 340 6.24 -18.13 3.30
N THR A 341 6.60 -17.97 2.03
CA THR A 341 7.76 -18.68 1.45
C THR A 341 8.96 -17.80 1.16
N GLY A 342 8.75 -16.48 1.10
CA GLY A 342 9.73 -15.52 0.60
C GLY A 342 10.06 -15.67 -0.89
N VAL A 343 9.40 -16.59 -1.61
CA VAL A 343 9.69 -16.88 -3.02
C VAL A 343 9.45 -15.65 -3.88
N ARG A 344 10.51 -15.18 -4.52
CA ARG A 344 10.47 -14.11 -5.51
C ARG A 344 11.53 -14.38 -6.57
N TYR A 345 11.17 -14.25 -7.83
CA TYR A 345 12.12 -14.36 -8.94
C TYR A 345 12.41 -12.98 -9.52
N ASP A 346 13.69 -12.75 -9.81
CA ASP A 346 14.19 -11.54 -10.43
C ASP A 346 14.75 -11.86 -11.81
N ALA A 347 14.08 -11.40 -12.86
CA ALA A 347 14.45 -11.69 -14.24
C ALA A 347 15.64 -10.88 -14.74
N VAL A 348 15.92 -9.72 -14.13
CA VAL A 348 17.08 -8.89 -14.49
C VAL A 348 18.36 -9.54 -14.01
N GLU A 349 18.35 -10.03 -12.77
CA GLU A 349 19.50 -10.69 -12.13
C GLU A 349 19.47 -12.22 -12.27
N ARG A 350 18.41 -12.79 -12.87
CA ARG A 350 18.15 -14.24 -12.95
C ARG A 350 18.29 -14.95 -11.61
N THR A 351 17.82 -14.29 -10.56
CA THR A 351 18.01 -14.72 -9.17
C THR A 351 16.68 -15.11 -8.56
N LEU A 352 16.64 -16.29 -7.95
CA LEU A 352 15.52 -16.73 -7.11
C LEU A 352 15.83 -16.44 -5.65
N TYR A 353 14.95 -15.70 -5.00
CA TYR A 353 15.02 -15.40 -3.57
C TYR A 353 14.07 -16.31 -2.81
N VAL A 354 14.50 -16.81 -1.65
CA VAL A 354 13.72 -17.63 -0.72
C VAL A 354 13.97 -17.12 0.71
N ASP A 355 12.90 -16.96 1.48
CA ASP A 355 12.93 -16.50 2.89
C ASP A 355 11.74 -17.16 3.62
N SER A 356 11.79 -18.49 3.72
CA SER A 356 10.67 -19.28 4.22
C SER A 356 10.36 -19.00 5.67
N GLN A 357 9.09 -18.74 5.97
CA GLN A 357 8.57 -18.56 7.33
C GLN A 357 7.87 -19.81 7.86
N VAL A 358 7.77 -20.86 7.03
CA VAL A 358 7.01 -22.09 7.31
C VAL A 358 7.86 -23.36 7.21
N GLY A 359 9.18 -23.22 7.04
CA GLY A 359 10.08 -24.35 6.79
C GLY A 359 9.97 -24.86 5.36
N ASP A 360 9.92 -26.17 5.18
CA ASP A 360 9.83 -26.80 3.87
C ASP A 360 8.48 -26.51 3.20
N PHE A 361 8.48 -26.26 1.90
CA PHE A 361 7.27 -25.93 1.15
C PHE A 361 7.37 -26.33 -0.32
N THR A 362 6.22 -26.39 -1.00
CA THR A 362 6.13 -26.28 -2.47
C THR A 362 5.15 -25.18 -2.81
N SER A 363 5.58 -24.22 -3.61
CA SER A 363 4.83 -23.01 -3.93
C SER A 363 4.81 -22.75 -5.43
N PHE A 364 3.74 -22.11 -5.90
CA PHE A 364 3.58 -21.72 -7.30
C PHE A 364 4.45 -20.50 -7.63
N LEU A 365 5.10 -20.53 -8.78
CA LEU A 365 5.85 -19.39 -9.32
C LEU A 365 5.41 -19.12 -10.76
N SER A 366 5.06 -17.87 -11.03
CA SER A 366 4.78 -17.38 -12.38
C SER A 366 5.72 -16.24 -12.72
N THR A 367 6.31 -16.29 -13.91
CA THR A 367 7.17 -15.24 -14.48
C THR A 367 6.64 -14.86 -15.87
N ASN A 368 7.28 -13.90 -16.53
CA ASN A 368 6.92 -13.55 -17.90
C ASN A 368 7.21 -14.70 -18.91
N SER A 369 8.26 -15.48 -18.67
CA SER A 369 8.76 -16.49 -19.62
C SER A 369 8.27 -17.92 -19.33
N GLY A 370 7.54 -18.13 -18.23
CA GLY A 370 7.05 -19.45 -17.86
C GLY A 370 6.39 -19.49 -16.48
N PHE A 371 5.86 -20.65 -16.12
CA PHE A 371 5.36 -20.92 -14.77
C PHE A 371 5.78 -22.31 -14.31
N GLY A 372 5.86 -22.49 -13.00
CA GLY A 372 6.44 -23.66 -12.37
C GLY A 372 6.12 -23.74 -10.89
N THR A 373 6.82 -24.64 -10.21
CA THR A 373 6.86 -24.67 -8.74
C THR A 373 8.26 -24.44 -8.23
N VAL A 374 8.35 -23.80 -7.07
CA VAL A 374 9.55 -23.74 -6.24
C VAL A 374 9.33 -24.64 -5.04
N THR A 375 10.28 -25.53 -4.78
CA THR A 375 10.25 -26.43 -3.63
C THR A 375 11.48 -26.16 -2.77
N LEU A 376 11.26 -25.87 -1.50
CA LEU A 376 12.30 -25.87 -0.47
C LEU A 376 12.15 -27.15 0.34
N GLU A 377 13.19 -27.99 0.32
CA GLU A 377 13.21 -29.24 1.07
C GLU A 377 14.60 -29.41 1.71
N ASN A 378 14.65 -29.62 3.03
CA ASN A 378 15.89 -29.78 3.79
C ASN A 378 16.92 -28.66 3.51
N GLY A 379 16.45 -27.40 3.42
CA GLY A 379 17.30 -26.24 3.14
C GLY A 379 17.82 -26.14 1.71
N LYS A 380 17.28 -26.93 0.77
CA LYS A 380 17.61 -26.86 -0.65
C LYS A 380 16.40 -26.42 -1.46
N ALA A 381 16.51 -25.24 -2.06
CA ALA A 381 15.51 -24.74 -2.99
C ALA A 381 15.75 -25.28 -4.42
N THR A 382 14.67 -25.66 -5.11
CA THR A 382 14.68 -26.12 -6.50
C THR A 382 13.51 -25.53 -7.28
N VAL A 383 13.71 -25.30 -8.58
CA VAL A 383 12.66 -24.81 -9.48
C VAL A 383 12.32 -25.89 -10.49
N LYS A 384 11.03 -26.16 -10.66
CA LYS A 384 10.50 -27.05 -11.68
C LYS A 384 9.57 -26.28 -12.61
N PRO A 385 10.04 -25.90 -13.81
CA PRO A 385 9.17 -25.32 -14.84
C PRO A 385 8.15 -26.35 -15.33
N TYR A 386 6.89 -25.93 -15.48
CA TYR A 386 5.83 -26.71 -16.13
C TYR A 386 5.50 -26.18 -17.53
N TYR A 387 5.69 -24.88 -17.75
CA TYR A 387 5.55 -24.24 -19.05
C TYR A 387 6.61 -23.16 -19.21
N GLY A 388 7.12 -23.00 -20.44
CA GLY A 388 8.13 -22.00 -20.75
C GLY A 388 9.49 -22.29 -20.11
N LYS A 389 10.27 -21.23 -19.85
CA LYS A 389 11.59 -21.31 -19.22
C LYS A 389 11.68 -20.34 -18.06
N ILE A 390 12.30 -20.77 -16.97
CA ILE A 390 12.64 -19.92 -15.81
C ILE A 390 14.15 -20.07 -15.62
N GLU A 391 14.91 -19.10 -16.11
CA GLU A 391 16.37 -19.13 -16.08
C GLU A 391 16.86 -18.64 -14.72
N VAL A 392 17.38 -19.54 -13.90
CA VAL A 392 17.88 -19.22 -12.56
C VAL A 392 19.38 -19.46 -12.54
N ASP A 393 20.14 -18.38 -12.46
CA ASP A 393 21.61 -18.41 -12.37
C ASP A 393 22.05 -18.55 -10.90
N GLN A 394 21.28 -17.98 -9.97
CA GLN A 394 21.54 -18.06 -8.54
C GLN A 394 20.26 -18.21 -7.72
N ILE A 395 20.35 -18.95 -6.61
CA ILE A 395 19.31 -19.01 -5.58
C ILE A 395 19.89 -18.45 -4.30
N LEU A 396 19.22 -17.46 -3.72
CA LEU A 396 19.56 -16.84 -2.45
C LEU A 396 18.53 -17.26 -1.39
N ASP A 397 18.98 -18.00 -0.39
CA ASP A 397 18.16 -18.44 0.74
C ASP A 397 18.61 -17.73 2.02
N LYS A 398 17.77 -16.82 2.51
CA LYS A 398 18.07 -15.99 3.67
C LYS A 398 18.21 -16.80 4.96
N ASN A 399 17.52 -17.94 5.07
CA ASN A 399 17.60 -18.81 6.25
C ASN A 399 18.87 -19.66 6.28
N ASN A 400 19.51 -19.85 5.12
CA ASN A 400 20.69 -20.70 4.98
C ASN A 400 21.99 -19.92 4.68
N GLY A 401 21.94 -18.58 4.63
CA GLY A 401 23.11 -17.70 4.55
C GLY A 401 24.01 -17.96 3.33
N LYS A 402 23.46 -18.51 2.25
CA LYS A 402 24.16 -18.85 1.01
C LYS A 402 23.51 -18.21 -0.20
#